data_AF-A0A8T8XCD7-F1
#
_entry.id   AF-A0A8T8XCD7-F1
#
_cell.length_a   1.000
_cell.length_b   1.000
_cell.length_c   1.000
_cell.angle_alpha   90.00
_cell.angle_beta   90.00
_cell.angle_gamma   90.00
#
_symmetry.space_group_name_H-M   'P 1'
#
loop_
_entity.id
_entity.type
_entity.pdbx_description
1 polymer ?
#
loop_
_entity_poly.entity_id
_entity_poly.type
_entity_poly.pdbx_seq_one_letter_code
_entity_poly.pdbx_strand_id
1 'polypeptide(L)'
;MRLIQVLALAPALALAQEQVPLADRFQGWLDKAKAYLPAATPVVPATVEEVQKVVEQKKIQAKPVTQLNLTNWESILEPASDPQDWFVFVTGGNKTCFGRCAQADKSFNESVLLFSADPTSPHLARLDCEANQVLCAAWSASAPSVWHFEVPQAQLGEGRAPTTLHTAHLNTTTVTPETIYKLHSEKHFEQTPAYVGLLHPTDGFFAKNGLLLPLGYVMWGFGSIPSWLFMLFISFFSRTFMDRAAPSTTAYVVATAILAGITGYFIGQGSSLGLFSNKEKEGWPNSYNVKVHRDSSDEEFEEEEEDDEDSEDEGDGSELASFDNTAEEVKLVLVVRTDLGMTKGKIAAQCSHATLACYKYLTAHTPNSPLLRRWESQGQAKIALQVKSEEEMEMLYAQAISLGLCARVITDAGRTQIASGSRTVLGVLGPKSVVDGVTGHLKLL
;
A
#
# COMPACT_ATOMS: atom_id res chain seq x y z
N MET A 1 -5.30 -24.36 71.05
CA MET A 1 -4.61 -25.62 70.69
C MET A 1 -4.89 -25.91 69.22
N ARG A 2 -3.85 -25.75 68.39
CA ARG A 2 -3.55 -26.40 67.10
C ARG A 2 -4.74 -26.83 66.19
N LEU A 3 -5.05 -25.98 65.22
CA LEU A 3 -5.48 -26.41 63.87
C LEU A 3 -4.23 -26.78 63.07
N ILE A 4 -4.14 -28.03 62.62
CA ILE A 4 -3.03 -28.54 61.80
C ILE A 4 -3.61 -29.29 60.59
N GLN A 5 -3.19 -28.82 59.40
CA GLN A 5 -3.01 -29.52 58.11
C GLN A 5 -4.26 -29.93 57.30
N VAL A 6 -4.74 -28.99 56.48
CA VAL A 6 -5.21 -29.27 55.11
C VAL A 6 -4.62 -28.19 54.19
N LEU A 7 -3.36 -28.35 53.79
CA LEU A 7 -2.74 -27.53 52.75
C LEU A 7 -1.50 -28.27 52.20
N ALA A 8 -1.71 -29.06 51.14
CA ALA A 8 -0.73 -29.41 50.11
C ALA A 8 -1.26 -30.59 49.28
N LEU A 9 -2.13 -30.33 48.30
CA LEU A 9 -2.33 -31.19 47.12
C LEU A 9 -3.33 -30.49 46.18
N ALA A 10 -2.80 -29.57 45.36
CA ALA A 10 -3.34 -29.01 44.10
C ALA A 10 -2.77 -27.58 43.96
N PRO A 11 -1.56 -27.44 43.37
CA PRO A 11 -1.51 -27.24 41.93
C PRO A 11 -0.26 -27.91 41.33
N ALA A 12 -0.37 -29.15 40.87
CA ALA A 12 0.67 -29.81 40.08
C ALA A 12 0.12 -30.43 38.79
N LEU A 13 -1.10 -30.04 38.38
CA LEU A 13 -1.79 -30.57 37.19
C LEU A 13 -2.11 -29.50 36.14
N ALA A 14 -1.63 -28.26 36.30
CA ALA A 14 -1.90 -27.17 35.35
C ALA A 14 -0.65 -26.70 34.57
N LEU A 15 0.41 -27.53 34.48
CA LEU A 15 1.62 -27.23 33.70
C LEU A 15 1.97 -28.30 32.65
N ALA A 16 1.01 -29.14 32.24
CA ALA A 16 1.26 -30.23 31.30
C ALA A 16 0.28 -30.29 30.12
N GLN A 17 -0.30 -29.16 29.70
CA GLN A 17 -1.18 -29.10 28.53
C GLN A 17 -0.81 -27.92 27.63
N GLU A 18 0.33 -28.03 26.94
CA GLU A 18 0.51 -27.44 25.59
C GLU A 18 1.81 -27.89 24.90
N GLN A 19 2.18 -29.17 25.05
CA GLN A 19 3.17 -29.79 24.17
C GLN A 19 2.50 -30.96 23.46
N VAL A 20 1.75 -30.65 22.39
CA VAL A 20 1.48 -31.64 21.35
C VAL A 20 2.85 -32.09 20.84
N PRO A 21 3.17 -33.39 20.84
CA PRO A 21 4.48 -33.86 20.42
C PRO A 21 4.72 -33.42 18.98
N LEU A 22 5.86 -32.77 18.73
CA LEU A 22 6.30 -32.32 17.40
C LEU A 22 6.16 -33.42 16.33
N ALA A 23 6.26 -34.69 16.73
CA ALA A 23 6.06 -35.86 15.89
C ALA A 23 4.63 -35.97 15.31
N ASP A 24 3.58 -35.69 16.08
CA ASP A 24 2.19 -35.81 15.61
C ASP A 24 1.81 -34.65 14.66
N ARG A 25 2.31 -33.43 14.95
CA ARG A 25 2.21 -32.30 14.02
C ARG A 25 3.00 -32.55 12.74
N PHE A 26 4.15 -33.19 12.84
CA PHE A 26 4.99 -33.56 11.70
C PHE A 26 4.36 -34.67 10.85
N GLN A 27 3.71 -35.67 11.46
CA GLN A 27 2.96 -36.70 10.74
C GLN A 27 1.76 -36.12 9.99
N GLY A 28 0.91 -35.35 10.67
CA GLY A 28 -0.24 -34.70 10.01
C GLY A 28 0.15 -33.72 8.89
N TRP A 29 1.35 -33.15 9.00
CA TRP A 29 1.92 -32.29 7.96
C TRP A 29 2.57 -33.08 6.81
N LEU A 30 3.24 -34.22 7.09
CA LEU A 30 3.80 -35.10 6.08
C LEU A 30 2.71 -35.71 5.19
N ASP A 31 1.56 -36.05 5.78
CA ASP A 31 0.44 -36.58 5.02
C ASP A 31 -0.18 -35.51 4.11
N LYS A 32 -0.18 -34.24 4.53
CA LYS A 32 -0.50 -33.10 3.65
C LYS A 32 0.54 -32.95 2.54
N ALA A 33 1.84 -32.96 2.85
CA ALA A 33 2.92 -32.82 1.85
C ALA A 33 2.87 -33.92 0.78
N LYS A 34 2.59 -35.17 1.17
CA LYS A 34 2.41 -36.31 0.24
C LYS A 34 1.26 -36.10 -0.74
N ALA A 35 0.19 -35.40 -0.34
CA ALA A 35 -0.95 -35.10 -1.22
C ALA A 35 -0.60 -34.07 -2.32
N TYR A 36 0.48 -33.31 -2.17
CA TYR A 36 0.91 -32.26 -3.10
C TYR A 36 2.09 -32.66 -4.00
N LEU A 37 2.64 -33.86 -3.85
CA LEU A 37 3.63 -34.38 -4.80
C LEU A 37 2.90 -34.80 -6.09
N PRO A 38 3.34 -34.37 -7.28
CA PRO A 38 2.72 -34.81 -8.52
C PRO A 38 2.83 -36.34 -8.65
N ALA A 39 1.71 -37.00 -8.93
CA ALA A 39 1.63 -38.44 -9.08
C ALA A 39 2.46 -38.90 -10.30
N ALA A 40 3.73 -39.23 -10.08
CA ALA A 40 4.55 -39.88 -11.09
C ALA A 40 3.94 -41.26 -11.40
N THR A 41 3.58 -41.48 -12.67
CA THR A 41 3.30 -42.82 -13.21
C THR A 41 4.20 -43.08 -14.41
N PRO A 42 4.50 -44.36 -14.74
CA PRO A 42 4.59 -45.54 -13.87
C PRO A 42 5.85 -46.39 -14.17
N VAL A 43 6.12 -47.42 -13.37
CA VAL A 43 6.45 -48.82 -13.76
C VAL A 43 7.17 -49.55 -12.59
N VAL A 44 6.74 -50.80 -12.36
CA VAL A 44 7.17 -51.85 -11.40
C VAL A 44 6.42 -51.88 -10.05
N PRO A 45 5.71 -52.98 -9.71
CA PRO A 45 5.04 -53.14 -8.43
C PRO A 45 6.05 -53.63 -7.38
N ALA A 46 6.59 -52.72 -6.57
CA ALA A 46 7.26 -53.08 -5.33
C ALA A 46 6.22 -53.08 -4.19
N THR A 47 6.22 -54.14 -3.39
CA THR A 47 5.30 -54.35 -2.26
C THR A 47 5.42 -53.25 -1.22
N VAL A 48 4.28 -52.93 -0.59
CA VAL A 48 4.07 -51.82 0.37
C VAL A 48 5.11 -51.77 1.51
N GLU A 49 5.69 -52.91 1.89
CA GLU A 49 6.76 -52.99 2.90
C GLU A 49 8.12 -52.43 2.43
N GLU A 50 8.46 -52.50 1.14
CA GLU A 50 9.71 -51.92 0.63
C GLU A 50 9.61 -50.39 0.50
N VAL A 51 8.42 -49.88 0.19
CA VAL A 51 8.15 -48.43 0.16
C VAL A 51 8.17 -47.84 1.58
N GLN A 52 7.64 -48.55 2.58
CA GLN A 52 7.72 -48.12 3.98
C GLN A 52 9.17 -48.03 4.49
N LYS A 53 10.06 -48.96 4.09
CA LYS A 53 11.48 -48.90 4.47
C LYS A 53 12.26 -47.77 3.81
N VAL A 54 11.90 -47.35 2.59
CA VAL A 54 12.54 -46.19 1.94
C VAL A 54 12.08 -44.86 2.57
N VAL A 55 10.84 -44.81 3.09
CA VAL A 55 10.26 -43.60 3.68
C VAL A 55 10.64 -43.40 5.16
N GLU A 56 10.96 -44.47 5.90
CA GLU A 56 11.34 -44.37 7.33
C GLU A 56 12.81 -43.97 7.59
N GLN A 57 13.65 -43.86 6.55
CA GLN A 57 15.08 -43.50 6.69
C GLN A 57 15.49 -42.28 5.85
N LYS A 58 14.74 -41.19 5.92
CA LYS A 58 15.36 -39.85 5.87
C LYS A 58 14.73 -39.04 6.98
N LYS A 59 15.48 -38.80 8.06
CA LYS A 59 15.33 -37.53 8.79
C LYS A 59 15.43 -36.45 7.71
N ILE A 60 14.30 -35.88 7.31
CA ILE A 60 14.27 -34.83 6.29
C ILE A 60 15.04 -33.66 6.92
N GLN A 61 16.30 -33.52 6.54
CA GLN A 61 17.10 -32.39 6.96
C GLN A 61 16.53 -31.18 6.23
N ALA A 62 16.18 -30.14 6.99
CA ALA A 62 15.68 -28.91 6.41
C ALA A 62 16.69 -28.40 5.37
N LYS A 63 16.19 -28.09 4.17
CA LYS A 63 16.98 -27.53 3.07
C LYS A 63 17.62 -26.23 3.58
N PRO A 64 18.93 -26.05 3.39
CA PRO A 64 19.60 -24.85 3.87
C PRO A 64 19.02 -23.60 3.18
N VAL A 65 18.70 -22.59 3.98
CA VAL A 65 18.25 -21.28 3.49
C VAL A 65 19.45 -20.33 3.49
N THR A 66 19.84 -19.88 2.29
CA THR A 66 20.99 -18.99 2.11
C THR A 66 20.61 -17.56 2.46
N GLN A 67 21.35 -16.91 3.36
CA GLN A 67 21.12 -15.50 3.69
C GLN A 67 21.81 -14.60 2.67
N LEU A 68 21.06 -13.70 2.02
CA LEU A 68 21.57 -12.74 1.06
C LEU A 68 21.98 -11.43 1.76
N ASN A 69 23.22 -11.03 1.51
CA ASN A 69 23.87 -9.85 2.03
C ASN A 69 24.55 -9.09 0.89
N LEU A 70 24.99 -7.86 1.14
CA LEU A 70 25.66 -6.99 0.17
C LEU A 70 26.89 -7.63 -0.51
N THR A 71 27.56 -8.59 0.14
CA THR A 71 28.82 -9.18 -0.33
C THR A 71 28.69 -10.52 -1.04
N ASN A 72 27.57 -11.24 -0.89
CA ASN A 72 27.44 -12.60 -1.42
C ASN A 72 26.37 -12.74 -2.51
N TRP A 73 25.39 -11.83 -2.59
CA TRP A 73 24.24 -11.97 -3.49
C TRP A 73 24.65 -12.11 -4.95
N GLU A 74 25.69 -11.39 -5.37
CA GLU A 74 26.18 -11.39 -6.76
C GLU A 74 26.73 -12.78 -7.11
N SER A 75 27.63 -13.31 -6.29
CA SER A 75 28.20 -14.65 -6.46
C SER A 75 27.17 -15.80 -6.39
N ILE A 76 26.03 -15.58 -5.72
CA ILE A 76 24.97 -16.58 -5.58
C ILE A 76 24.07 -16.61 -6.83
N LEU A 77 23.84 -15.45 -7.45
CA LEU A 77 22.99 -15.30 -8.63
C LEU A 77 23.80 -15.22 -9.94
N GLU A 78 25.08 -15.58 -9.87
CA GLU A 78 25.93 -15.74 -11.05
C GLU A 78 25.60 -17.05 -11.78
N PRO A 79 25.61 -17.07 -13.13
CA PRO A 79 25.42 -18.28 -13.91
C PRO A 79 26.40 -19.37 -13.47
N ALA A 80 25.85 -20.48 -12.98
CA ALA A 80 26.64 -21.64 -12.57
C ALA A 80 26.84 -22.60 -13.75
N SER A 81 27.63 -23.66 -13.54
CA SER A 81 27.85 -24.71 -14.55
C SER A 81 26.57 -25.46 -14.96
N ASP A 82 25.55 -25.44 -14.10
CA ASP A 82 24.24 -26.04 -14.31
C ASP A 82 23.16 -24.97 -14.09
N PRO A 83 22.03 -25.04 -14.82
CA PRO A 83 20.91 -24.12 -14.61
C PRO A 83 20.34 -24.31 -13.19
N GLN A 84 20.09 -23.21 -12.49
CA GLN A 84 19.65 -23.23 -11.09
C GLN A 84 18.49 -22.26 -10.87
N ASP A 85 17.46 -22.75 -10.19
CA ASP A 85 16.33 -21.93 -9.77
C ASP A 85 16.52 -21.50 -8.32
N TRP A 86 16.30 -20.21 -8.06
CA TRP A 86 16.40 -19.61 -6.72
C TRP A 86 15.06 -19.01 -6.31
N PHE A 87 14.59 -19.44 -5.14
CA PHE A 87 13.42 -18.89 -4.47
C PHE A 87 13.89 -18.01 -3.31
N VAL A 88 13.84 -16.70 -3.53
CA VAL A 88 14.30 -15.68 -2.59
C VAL A 88 13.09 -15.09 -1.88
N PHE A 89 13.02 -15.28 -0.57
CA PHE A 89 12.03 -14.60 0.28
C PHE A 89 12.58 -13.29 0.81
N VAL A 90 11.89 -12.19 0.52
CA VAL A 90 12.24 -10.84 0.96
C VAL A 90 11.38 -10.48 2.18
N THR A 91 12.03 -10.25 3.30
CA THR A 91 11.39 -9.82 4.55
C THR A 91 11.84 -8.41 4.95
N GLY A 92 10.98 -7.68 5.66
CA GLY A 92 11.26 -6.33 6.15
C GLY A 92 11.31 -6.23 7.67
N GLY A 93 11.37 -7.37 8.37
CA GLY A 93 11.47 -7.41 9.83
C GLY A 93 10.38 -6.59 10.53
N ASN A 94 10.76 -5.92 11.62
CA ASN A 94 9.82 -5.13 12.42
C ASN A 94 9.70 -3.69 11.92
N LYS A 95 10.78 -3.09 11.39
CA LYS A 95 10.77 -1.68 10.97
C LYS A 95 10.41 -1.47 9.52
N THR A 96 11.05 -2.21 8.61
CA THR A 96 10.92 -2.00 7.16
C THR A 96 9.56 -2.49 6.64
N CYS A 97 8.89 -3.36 7.37
CA CYS A 97 7.55 -3.89 7.06
C CYS A 97 6.45 -3.40 8.01
N PHE A 98 6.62 -2.22 8.63
CA PHE A 98 5.63 -1.63 9.56
C PHE A 98 5.15 -2.58 10.68
N GLY A 99 5.99 -3.52 11.10
CA GLY A 99 5.67 -4.55 12.10
C GLY A 99 4.76 -5.68 11.62
N ARG A 100 4.45 -5.77 10.32
CA ARG A 100 3.46 -6.71 9.77
C ARG A 100 4.04 -8.00 9.19
N CYS A 101 5.36 -8.12 9.05
CA CYS A 101 5.99 -9.27 8.41
C CYS A 101 6.13 -10.51 9.32
N ALA A 102 5.82 -10.42 10.62
CA ALA A 102 6.03 -11.50 11.57
C ALA A 102 5.32 -12.82 11.19
N GLN A 103 4.09 -12.72 10.67
CA GLN A 103 3.35 -13.89 10.19
C GLN A 103 4.00 -14.48 8.94
N ALA A 104 4.35 -13.66 7.95
CA ALA A 104 5.04 -14.10 6.74
C ALA A 104 6.39 -14.78 7.05
N ASP A 105 7.16 -14.24 8.01
CA ASP A 105 8.42 -14.82 8.46
C ASP A 105 8.24 -16.21 9.07
N LYS A 106 7.21 -16.36 9.92
CA LYS A 106 6.85 -17.65 10.51
C LYS A 106 6.41 -18.64 9.43
N SER A 107 5.53 -18.22 8.53
CA SER A 107 5.01 -19.06 7.46
C SER A 107 6.10 -19.53 6.49
N PHE A 108 7.07 -18.66 6.18
CA PHE A 108 8.21 -19.05 5.35
C PHE A 108 9.11 -20.07 6.05
N ASN A 109 9.42 -19.88 7.34
CA ASN A 109 10.25 -20.84 8.08
C ASN A 109 9.60 -22.23 8.16
N GLU A 110 8.27 -22.27 8.31
CA GLU A 110 7.50 -23.52 8.29
C GLU A 110 7.43 -24.13 6.87
N SER A 111 7.39 -23.32 5.81
CA SER A 111 7.36 -23.80 4.43
C SER A 111 8.68 -24.41 3.95
N VAL A 112 9.83 -24.05 4.55
CA VAL A 112 11.14 -24.67 4.26
C VAL A 112 11.07 -26.19 4.36
N LEU A 113 10.29 -26.71 5.31
CA LEU A 113 10.11 -28.16 5.44
C LEU A 113 9.42 -28.73 4.19
N LEU A 114 8.41 -28.04 3.62
CA LEU A 114 7.65 -28.50 2.44
C LEU A 114 8.59 -28.57 1.25
N PHE A 115 9.39 -27.52 1.06
CA PHE A 115 10.46 -27.51 0.05
C PHE A 115 11.50 -28.61 0.27
N SER A 116 11.78 -29.01 1.52
CA SER A 116 12.73 -30.08 1.81
C SER A 116 12.20 -31.46 1.46
N ALA A 117 10.88 -31.63 1.41
CA ALA A 117 10.23 -32.88 1.02
C ALA A 117 10.18 -33.05 -0.50
N ASP A 118 10.21 -31.95 -1.27
CA ASP A 118 10.16 -31.96 -2.73
C ASP A 118 11.59 -31.99 -3.35
N PRO A 119 11.96 -33.06 -4.09
CA PRO A 119 13.25 -33.14 -4.78
C PRO A 119 13.39 -32.15 -5.95
N THR A 120 12.30 -31.60 -6.49
CA THR A 120 12.30 -30.62 -7.58
C THR A 120 12.37 -29.17 -7.10
N SER A 121 12.41 -28.96 -5.79
CA SER A 121 12.40 -27.63 -5.19
C SER A 121 13.65 -26.78 -5.56
N PRO A 122 13.48 -25.45 -5.72
CA PRO A 122 14.56 -24.51 -6.02
C PRO A 122 15.44 -24.26 -4.79
N HIS A 123 16.62 -23.68 -5.00
CA HIS A 123 17.47 -23.23 -3.90
C HIS A 123 16.77 -22.12 -3.12
N LEU A 124 16.77 -22.24 -1.79
CA LEU A 124 16.09 -21.27 -0.93
C LEU A 124 17.07 -20.19 -0.49
N ALA A 125 16.64 -18.94 -0.59
CA ALA A 125 17.36 -17.79 -0.09
C ALA A 125 16.44 -16.84 0.67
N ARG A 126 17.01 -16.08 1.59
CA ARG A 126 16.32 -15.08 2.39
C ARG A 126 17.08 -13.77 2.33
N LEU A 127 16.37 -12.69 1.99
CA LEU A 127 16.87 -11.33 2.01
C LEU A 127 16.17 -10.57 3.15
N ASP A 128 16.93 -10.19 4.17
CA ASP A 128 16.44 -9.37 5.27
C ASP A 128 16.71 -7.88 5.00
N CYS A 129 15.66 -7.13 4.70
CA CYS A 129 15.72 -5.70 4.42
C CYS A 129 15.88 -4.81 5.66
N GLU A 130 15.74 -5.34 6.87
CA GLU A 130 16.10 -4.62 8.09
C GLU A 130 17.61 -4.64 8.29
N ALA A 131 18.25 -5.80 8.04
CA ALA A 131 19.70 -5.96 8.11
C ALA A 131 20.45 -5.42 6.87
N ASN A 132 19.89 -5.58 5.67
CA ASN A 132 20.50 -5.23 4.39
C ASN A 132 19.71 -4.16 3.63
N GLN A 133 19.49 -3.01 4.28
CA GLN A 133 18.66 -1.92 3.76
C GLN A 133 19.10 -1.41 2.37
N VAL A 134 20.42 -1.30 2.16
CA VAL A 134 20.98 -0.84 0.88
C VAL A 134 20.73 -1.84 -0.24
N LEU A 135 20.83 -3.15 0.03
CA LEU A 135 20.60 -4.18 -0.98
C LEU A 135 19.12 -4.18 -1.39
N CYS A 136 18.20 -4.09 -0.42
CA CYS A 136 16.78 -3.99 -0.72
C CYS A 136 16.42 -2.71 -1.47
N ALA A 137 17.04 -1.58 -1.13
CA ALA A 137 16.87 -0.34 -1.89
C ALA A 137 17.42 -0.45 -3.33
N ALA A 138 18.57 -1.12 -3.51
CA ALA A 138 19.18 -1.37 -4.81
C ALA A 138 18.28 -2.23 -5.71
N TRP A 139 17.64 -3.25 -5.12
CA TRP A 139 16.69 -4.11 -5.81
C TRP A 139 15.29 -3.51 -5.90
N SER A 140 15.04 -2.36 -5.25
CA SER A 140 13.70 -1.81 -5.05
C SER A 140 12.71 -2.86 -4.51
N ALA A 141 13.20 -3.74 -3.63
CA ALA A 141 12.43 -4.87 -3.14
C ALA A 141 11.46 -4.45 -2.04
N SER A 142 10.16 -4.70 -2.27
CA SER A 142 9.11 -4.51 -1.28
C SER A 142 8.94 -5.76 -0.41
N ALA A 143 8.86 -5.62 0.91
CA ALA A 143 8.57 -6.73 1.82
C ALA A 143 7.09 -6.71 2.30
N PRO A 144 6.45 -7.88 2.50
CA PRO A 144 6.94 -9.23 2.21
C PRO A 144 6.71 -9.63 0.74
N SER A 145 7.72 -10.18 0.09
CA SER A 145 7.59 -10.70 -1.29
C SER A 145 8.45 -11.92 -1.53
N VAL A 146 8.11 -12.65 -2.60
CA VAL A 146 8.82 -13.83 -3.08
C VAL A 146 9.31 -13.55 -4.48
N TRP A 147 10.58 -13.87 -4.71
CA TRP A 147 11.27 -13.64 -5.97
C TRP A 147 11.78 -14.98 -6.48
N HIS A 148 11.37 -15.35 -7.68
CA HIS A 148 11.81 -16.57 -8.36
C HIS A 148 12.79 -16.18 -9.46
N PHE A 149 14.05 -16.57 -9.32
CA PHE A 149 15.10 -16.37 -10.32
C PHE A 149 15.38 -17.69 -11.03
N GLU A 150 15.38 -17.70 -12.35
CA GLU A 150 15.85 -18.83 -13.14
C GLU A 150 17.22 -18.44 -13.70
N VAL A 151 18.27 -18.96 -13.06
CA VAL A 151 19.65 -18.64 -13.40
C VAL A 151 20.09 -19.59 -14.52
N PRO A 152 20.40 -19.05 -15.71
CA PRO A 152 20.78 -19.88 -16.85
C PRO A 152 22.17 -20.49 -16.64
N GLN A 153 22.44 -21.55 -17.39
CA GLN A 153 23.76 -22.18 -17.44
C GLN A 153 24.81 -21.22 -17.99
N ALA A 154 25.99 -21.18 -17.37
CA ALA A 154 27.14 -20.43 -17.88
C ALA A 154 27.62 -21.01 -19.22
N GLN A 155 27.45 -20.24 -20.30
CA GLN A 155 27.97 -20.59 -21.63
C GLN A 155 29.40 -20.05 -21.79
N LEU A 156 30.35 -20.93 -22.10
CA LEU A 156 31.72 -20.52 -22.38
C LEU A 156 31.79 -19.83 -23.75
N GLY A 157 31.99 -18.50 -23.76
CA GLY A 157 32.29 -17.73 -24.97
C GLY A 157 31.11 -17.01 -25.64
N GLU A 158 29.88 -17.20 -25.16
CA GLU A 158 28.71 -16.38 -25.52
C GLU A 158 28.35 -15.42 -24.38
N GLY A 159 27.69 -14.31 -24.70
CA GLY A 159 27.27 -13.31 -23.71
C GLY A 159 26.32 -13.91 -22.67
N ARG A 160 26.34 -13.37 -21.44
CA ARG A 160 25.47 -13.82 -20.33
C ARG A 160 24.01 -13.88 -20.78
N ALA A 161 23.43 -15.08 -20.75
CA ALA A 161 21.99 -15.26 -20.98
C ALA A 161 21.19 -14.53 -19.89
N PRO A 162 20.04 -13.92 -20.24
CA PRO A 162 19.24 -13.17 -19.29
C PRO A 162 18.65 -14.09 -18.23
N THR A 163 18.75 -13.66 -16.97
CA THR A 163 18.12 -14.29 -15.80
C THR A 163 16.65 -13.88 -15.80
N THR A 164 15.73 -14.82 -15.90
CA THR A 164 14.30 -14.54 -15.75
C THR A 164 13.99 -14.37 -14.27
N LEU A 165 13.25 -13.30 -13.95
CA LEU A 165 12.85 -12.97 -12.59
C LEU A 165 11.34 -12.78 -12.54
N HIS A 166 10.68 -13.52 -11.67
CA HIS A 166 9.27 -13.32 -11.33
C HIS A 166 9.16 -12.87 -9.88
N THR A 167 8.32 -11.85 -9.63
CA THR A 167 8.13 -11.30 -8.28
C THR A 167 6.66 -11.37 -7.91
N ALA A 168 6.36 -11.95 -6.75
CA ALA A 168 5.02 -12.03 -6.20
C ALA A 168 4.98 -11.38 -4.81
N HIS A 169 4.04 -10.46 -4.60
CA HIS A 169 3.81 -9.89 -3.28
C HIS A 169 3.03 -10.86 -2.40
N LEU A 170 3.39 -10.95 -1.12
CA LEU A 170 2.67 -11.78 -0.16
C LEU A 170 1.74 -10.92 0.69
N ASN A 171 0.58 -11.47 1.03
CA ASN A 171 -0.30 -10.81 2.00
C ASN A 171 0.30 -10.95 3.41
N THR A 172 0.35 -9.84 4.15
CA THR A 172 0.96 -9.80 5.49
C THR A 172 0.23 -10.63 6.55
N THR A 173 -1.09 -10.81 6.43
CA THR A 173 -1.92 -11.41 7.50
C THR A 173 -2.40 -12.82 7.18
N THR A 174 -2.74 -13.12 5.93
CA THR A 174 -3.37 -14.38 5.52
C THR A 174 -2.39 -15.41 4.95
N VAL A 175 -1.10 -15.07 4.82
CA VAL A 175 -0.13 -16.00 4.25
C VAL A 175 0.05 -17.23 5.14
N THR A 176 -0.02 -18.40 4.51
CA THR A 176 0.21 -19.69 5.16
C THR A 176 1.43 -20.39 4.52
N PRO A 177 2.07 -21.34 5.22
CA PRO A 177 3.20 -22.10 4.67
C PRO A 177 2.85 -22.81 3.36
N GLU A 178 1.63 -23.32 3.25
CA GLU A 178 1.13 -24.01 2.07
C GLU A 178 0.97 -23.05 0.90
N THR A 179 0.51 -21.82 1.14
CA THR A 179 0.36 -20.79 0.11
C THR A 179 1.73 -20.42 -0.48
N ILE A 180 2.76 -20.32 0.36
CA ILE A 180 4.14 -20.06 -0.08
C ILE A 180 4.70 -21.22 -0.92
N TYR A 181 4.41 -22.46 -0.53
CA TYR A 181 4.84 -23.63 -1.30
C TYR A 181 4.09 -23.76 -2.63
N LYS A 182 2.77 -23.51 -2.64
CA LYS A 182 1.93 -23.51 -3.85
C LYS A 182 2.41 -22.57 -4.93
N LEU A 183 2.94 -21.40 -4.53
CA LEU A 183 3.56 -20.47 -5.47
C LEU A 183 4.59 -21.16 -6.37
N HIS A 184 5.41 -22.07 -5.81
CA HIS A 184 6.36 -22.86 -6.57
C HIS A 184 5.73 -24.08 -7.23
N SER A 185 5.04 -24.94 -6.47
CA SER A 185 4.55 -26.24 -6.98
C SER A 185 3.54 -26.10 -8.11
N GLU A 186 2.67 -25.09 -8.03
CA GLU A 186 1.66 -24.78 -9.05
C GLU A 186 2.14 -23.69 -10.04
N LYS A 187 3.43 -23.31 -9.97
CA LYS A 187 4.06 -22.30 -10.85
C LYS A 187 3.27 -20.99 -10.98
N HIS A 188 2.63 -20.55 -9.89
CA HIS A 188 1.82 -19.32 -9.92
C HIS A 188 2.66 -18.07 -10.23
N PHE A 189 3.98 -18.13 -10.03
CA PHE A 189 4.87 -17.06 -10.44
C PHE A 189 4.86 -16.80 -11.96
N GLU A 190 4.60 -17.82 -12.79
CA GLU A 190 4.50 -17.68 -14.26
C GLU A 190 3.27 -16.88 -14.69
N GLN A 191 2.25 -16.74 -13.83
CA GLN A 191 1.07 -15.90 -14.11
C GLN A 191 1.43 -14.41 -14.18
N THR A 192 2.51 -14.01 -13.49
CA THR A 192 3.06 -12.65 -13.58
C THR A 192 4.11 -12.60 -14.68
N PRO A 193 4.11 -11.58 -15.57
CA PRO A 193 5.15 -11.46 -16.58
C PRO A 193 6.53 -11.31 -15.93
N ALA A 194 7.56 -11.86 -16.56
CA ALA A 194 8.93 -11.70 -16.09
C ALA A 194 9.28 -10.22 -15.94
N TYR A 195 9.90 -9.86 -14.82
CA TYR A 195 10.33 -8.51 -14.53
C TYR A 195 11.48 -8.13 -15.47
N VAL A 196 11.27 -7.14 -16.34
CA VAL A 196 12.30 -6.61 -17.24
C VAL A 196 12.42 -5.11 -17.03
N GLY A 197 13.02 -4.71 -15.90
CA GLY A 197 13.17 -3.32 -15.49
C GLY A 197 14.63 -2.83 -15.48
N LEU A 198 14.82 -1.50 -15.44
CA LEU A 198 16.15 -0.88 -15.30
C LEU A 198 16.87 -1.33 -14.02
N LEU A 199 16.11 -1.58 -12.95
CA LEU A 199 16.57 -2.02 -11.62
C LEU A 199 16.62 -3.54 -11.47
N HIS A 200 16.53 -4.30 -12.57
CA HIS A 200 16.69 -5.75 -12.50
C HIS A 200 18.06 -6.12 -11.88
N PRO A 201 18.11 -6.97 -10.84
CA PRO A 201 19.32 -7.17 -10.01
C PRO A 201 20.57 -7.63 -10.77
N THR A 202 20.40 -8.45 -11.81
CA THR A 202 21.52 -9.02 -12.58
C THR A 202 21.58 -8.45 -14.00
N ASP A 203 20.45 -8.46 -14.72
CA ASP A 203 20.39 -8.07 -16.14
C ASP A 203 19.96 -6.62 -16.43
N GLY A 204 19.65 -5.84 -15.40
CA GLY A 204 19.22 -4.45 -15.53
C GLY A 204 20.33 -3.52 -16.00
N PHE A 205 19.95 -2.32 -16.46
CA PHE A 205 20.92 -1.31 -16.88
C PHE A 205 21.91 -0.97 -15.76
N PHE A 206 21.41 -0.80 -14.54
CA PHE A 206 22.28 -0.45 -13.40
C PHE A 206 23.17 -1.60 -12.96
N ALA A 207 22.69 -2.84 -13.06
CA ALA A 207 23.48 -4.03 -12.74
C ALA A 207 24.64 -4.22 -13.74
N LYS A 208 24.34 -4.18 -15.05
CA LYS A 208 25.35 -4.33 -16.12
C LYS A 208 26.45 -3.27 -16.09
N ASN A 209 26.17 -2.08 -15.57
CA ASN A 209 27.13 -0.99 -15.46
C ASN A 209 27.78 -0.89 -14.07
N GLY A 210 27.53 -1.81 -13.13
CA GLY A 210 28.05 -1.75 -11.76
C GLY A 210 27.54 -0.55 -10.94
N LEU A 211 26.44 0.06 -11.37
CA LEU A 211 25.82 1.24 -10.74
C LEU A 211 24.67 0.88 -9.78
N LEU A 212 24.30 -0.40 -9.71
CA LEU A 212 23.17 -0.87 -8.89
C LEU A 212 23.36 -0.56 -7.39
N LEU A 213 24.52 -0.92 -6.82
CA LEU A 213 24.82 -0.66 -5.41
C LEU A 213 24.99 0.84 -5.10
N PRO A 214 25.74 1.63 -5.90
CA PRO A 214 25.76 3.09 -5.76
C PRO A 214 24.36 3.71 -5.78
N LEU A 215 23.49 3.28 -6.69
CA LEU A 215 22.10 3.73 -6.73
C LEU A 215 21.33 3.31 -5.48
N GLY A 216 21.54 2.08 -5.00
CA GLY A 216 20.97 1.60 -3.74
C GLY A 216 21.33 2.48 -2.54
N TYR A 217 22.60 2.90 -2.42
CA TYR A 217 23.02 3.84 -1.37
C TYR A 217 22.32 5.20 -1.49
N VAL A 218 22.15 5.72 -2.72
CA VAL A 218 21.44 6.97 -2.97
C VAL A 218 19.95 6.83 -2.61
N MET A 219 19.29 5.77 -3.06
CA MET A 219 17.87 5.50 -2.81
C MET A 219 17.59 5.33 -1.32
N TRP A 220 18.41 4.53 -0.64
CA TRP A 220 18.34 4.35 0.81
C TRP A 220 18.59 5.66 1.57
N GLY A 221 19.64 6.40 1.18
CA GLY A 221 19.99 7.68 1.80
C GLY A 221 18.86 8.70 1.65
N PHE A 222 18.28 8.82 0.45
CA PHE A 222 17.14 9.70 0.19
C PHE A 222 15.89 9.30 0.98
N GLY A 223 15.58 8.00 1.04
CA GLY A 223 14.47 7.48 1.85
C GLY A 223 14.65 7.67 3.36
N SER A 224 15.88 7.85 3.82
CA SER A 224 16.21 8.14 5.22
C SER A 224 16.09 9.62 5.60
N ILE A 225 15.87 10.51 4.62
CA ILE A 225 15.70 11.95 4.86
C ILE A 225 14.27 12.19 5.38
N PRO A 226 14.11 12.74 6.59
CA PRO A 226 12.78 13.07 7.09
C PRO A 226 12.08 14.12 6.21
N SER A 227 10.77 14.02 6.07
CA SER A 227 9.95 14.98 5.29
C SER A 227 10.16 16.44 5.70
N TRP A 228 10.37 16.71 7.00
CA TRP A 228 10.64 18.06 7.50
C TRP A 228 11.94 18.65 6.96
N LEU A 229 12.97 17.83 6.73
CA LEU A 229 14.27 18.28 6.25
C LEU A 229 14.19 18.71 4.78
N PHE A 230 13.38 18.03 3.96
CA PHE A 230 13.07 18.47 2.61
C PHE A 230 12.37 19.83 2.58
N MET A 231 11.41 20.07 3.48
CA MET A 231 10.72 21.36 3.58
C MET A 231 11.68 22.49 3.97
N LEU A 232 12.63 22.23 4.88
CA LEU A 232 13.68 23.19 5.19
C LEU A 232 14.59 23.45 4.00
N PHE A 233 14.99 22.41 3.28
CA PHE A 233 15.83 22.55 2.09
C PHE A 233 15.15 23.39 1.01
N ILE A 234 13.88 23.11 0.70
CA ILE A 234 13.07 23.89 -0.25
C ILE A 234 12.90 25.33 0.24
N SER A 235 12.66 25.54 1.54
CA SER A 235 12.55 26.87 2.14
C SER A 235 13.84 27.67 2.04
N PHE A 236 14.99 27.06 2.30
CA PHE A 236 16.30 27.70 2.14
C PHE A 236 16.60 28.01 0.67
N PHE A 237 16.35 27.06 -0.25
CA PHE A 237 16.56 27.29 -1.68
C PHE A 237 15.64 28.37 -2.24
N SER A 238 14.37 28.35 -1.85
CA SER A 238 13.38 29.38 -2.19
C SER A 238 13.85 30.75 -1.69
N ARG A 239 14.28 30.85 -0.43
CA ARG A 239 14.80 32.11 0.14
C ARG A 239 16.06 32.61 -0.56
N THR A 240 17.02 31.72 -0.87
CA THR A 240 18.23 32.12 -1.63
C THR A 240 17.94 32.58 -3.06
N PHE A 241 16.83 32.16 -3.65
CA PHE A 241 16.40 32.62 -4.98
C PHE A 241 15.54 33.89 -4.91
N MET A 242 14.80 34.10 -3.81
CA MET A 242 14.00 35.29 -3.55
C MET A 242 14.82 36.49 -3.03
N ASP A 243 15.95 36.25 -2.36
CA ASP A 243 16.87 37.31 -1.87
C ASP A 243 17.84 37.82 -2.96
N ARG A 244 17.84 37.19 -4.15
CA ARG A 244 18.45 37.77 -5.34
C ARG A 244 17.39 38.64 -6.01
N ALA A 245 17.72 39.92 -6.23
CA ALA A 245 16.88 40.90 -6.89
C ALA A 245 16.08 40.27 -8.05
N ALA A 246 14.78 40.62 -8.14
CA ALA A 246 13.85 40.08 -9.12
C ALA A 246 14.54 39.87 -10.48
N PRO A 247 14.49 38.65 -11.07
CA PRO A 247 15.13 38.39 -12.34
C PRO A 247 14.64 39.43 -13.34
N SER A 248 15.54 40.05 -14.08
CA SER A 248 15.15 40.99 -15.14
C SER A 248 14.12 40.32 -16.06
N THR A 249 13.23 41.11 -16.66
CA THR A 249 12.27 40.60 -17.67
C THR A 249 12.97 39.79 -18.76
N THR A 250 14.22 40.15 -19.11
CA THR A 250 15.09 39.38 -20.01
C THR A 250 15.41 37.98 -19.48
N ALA A 251 15.69 37.82 -18.18
CA ALA A 251 15.97 36.52 -17.58
C ALA A 251 14.74 35.59 -17.61
N TYR A 252 13.53 36.13 -17.40
CA TYR A 252 12.30 35.36 -17.56
C TYR A 252 12.09 34.91 -19.00
N VAL A 253 12.29 35.80 -19.98
CA VAL A 253 12.15 35.47 -21.41
C VAL A 253 13.15 34.41 -21.85
N VAL A 254 14.40 34.49 -21.37
CA VAL A 254 15.43 33.49 -21.70
C VAL A 254 15.11 32.15 -21.04
N ALA A 255 14.69 32.13 -19.77
CA ALA A 255 14.33 30.89 -19.08
C ALA A 255 13.11 30.20 -19.71
N THR A 256 12.08 30.95 -20.09
CA THR A 256 10.91 30.39 -20.77
C THR A 256 11.26 29.92 -22.19
N ALA A 257 12.15 30.61 -22.90
CA ALA A 257 12.64 30.17 -24.21
C ALA A 257 13.47 28.88 -24.13
N ILE A 258 14.30 28.73 -23.10
CA ILE A 258 15.08 27.50 -22.87
C ILE A 258 14.14 26.34 -22.53
N LEU A 259 13.19 26.55 -21.60
CA LEU A 259 12.20 25.52 -21.25
C LEU A 259 11.35 25.14 -22.46
N ALA A 260 10.81 26.11 -23.20
CA ALA A 260 10.03 25.85 -24.40
C ALA A 260 10.87 25.15 -25.50
N GLY A 261 12.15 25.50 -25.65
CA GLY A 261 13.06 24.86 -26.58
C GLY A 261 13.38 23.41 -26.21
N ILE A 262 13.62 23.13 -24.93
CA ILE A 262 13.87 21.78 -24.42
C ILE A 262 12.60 20.93 -24.54
N THR A 263 11.47 21.44 -24.04
CA THR A 263 10.17 20.74 -24.13
C THR A 263 9.78 20.52 -25.59
N GLY A 264 9.96 21.51 -26.47
CA GLY A 264 9.72 21.39 -27.91
C GLY A 264 10.64 20.39 -28.60
N TYR A 265 11.92 20.33 -28.21
CA TYR A 265 12.89 19.34 -28.73
C TYR A 265 12.48 17.91 -28.35
N PHE A 266 12.07 17.68 -27.10
CA PHE A 266 11.63 16.36 -26.65
C PHE A 266 10.28 15.94 -27.24
N ILE A 267 9.33 16.87 -27.42
CA ILE A 267 8.06 16.61 -28.14
C ILE A 267 8.32 16.32 -29.63
N GLY A 268 9.25 17.05 -30.26
CA GLY A 268 9.67 16.82 -31.64
C GLY A 268 10.37 15.46 -31.85
N GLN A 269 11.22 15.05 -30.90
CA GLN A 269 11.83 13.71 -30.91
C GLN A 269 10.78 12.61 -30.68
N GLY A 270 9.83 12.82 -29.75
CA GLY A 270 8.76 11.85 -29.46
C GLY A 270 7.76 11.65 -30.61
N SER A 271 7.49 12.70 -31.40
CA SER A 271 6.65 12.60 -32.60
C SER A 271 7.35 11.87 -33.76
N SER A 272 8.68 11.97 -33.87
CA SER A 272 9.46 11.18 -34.85
C SER A 272 9.55 9.67 -34.52
N LEU A 273 9.33 9.30 -33.25
CA LEU A 273 9.31 7.93 -32.75
C LEU A 273 7.92 7.28 -32.73
N GLY A 274 6.89 7.94 -33.29
CA GLY A 274 5.55 7.36 -33.44
C GLY A 274 4.72 7.25 -32.14
N LEU A 275 5.13 7.91 -31.05
CA LEU A 275 4.43 7.88 -29.75
C LEU A 275 3.09 8.62 -29.74
N PHE A 276 2.80 9.43 -30.75
CA PHE A 276 1.54 10.18 -30.89
C PHE A 276 0.72 9.73 -32.10
N SER A 277 0.71 8.43 -32.40
CA SER A 277 -0.26 7.87 -33.35
C SER A 277 -1.67 7.96 -32.76
N ASN A 278 -2.52 8.76 -33.40
CA ASN A 278 -3.93 8.92 -33.11
C ASN A 278 -4.64 7.56 -33.20
N LYS A 279 -4.91 6.92 -32.06
CA LYS A 279 -5.87 5.81 -31.99
C LYS A 279 -7.23 6.41 -31.65
N GLU A 280 -8.18 6.21 -32.56
CA GLU A 280 -9.57 6.61 -32.40
C GLU A 280 -10.12 6.14 -31.04
N LYS A 281 -10.82 7.06 -30.37
CA LYS A 281 -11.56 6.78 -29.14
C LYS A 281 -12.75 5.89 -29.49
N GLU A 282 -12.62 4.59 -29.31
CA GLU A 282 -13.78 3.71 -29.16
C GLU A 282 -14.33 3.86 -27.73
N GLY A 283 -15.63 4.14 -27.65
CA GLY A 283 -16.35 4.37 -26.42
C GLY A 283 -16.43 3.14 -25.52
N TRP A 284 -16.57 3.39 -24.22
CA TRP A 284 -16.75 2.39 -23.17
C TRP A 284 -17.97 1.49 -23.45
N PRO A 285 -17.82 0.15 -23.40
CA PRO A 285 -18.95 -0.74 -23.23
C PRO A 285 -19.21 -0.97 -21.74
N ASN A 286 -20.34 -0.45 -21.26
CA ASN A 286 -20.99 -0.89 -20.02
C ASN A 286 -21.49 -2.34 -20.17
N SER A 287 -21.01 -3.26 -19.34
CA SER A 287 -21.80 -4.30 -18.65
C SER A 287 -20.89 -5.43 -18.14
N TYR A 288 -20.97 -5.73 -16.85
CA TYR A 288 -20.70 -7.06 -16.35
C TYR A 288 -21.87 -7.48 -15.47
N ASN A 289 -22.53 -8.53 -15.91
CA ASN A 289 -23.57 -9.26 -15.21
C ASN A 289 -22.91 -10.53 -14.67
N VAL A 290 -22.74 -10.66 -13.35
CA VAL A 290 -22.15 -11.86 -12.73
C VAL A 290 -23.24 -12.58 -11.95
N LYS A 291 -23.62 -13.77 -12.45
CA LYS A 291 -24.38 -14.76 -11.68
C LYS A 291 -23.42 -15.53 -10.79
N VAL A 292 -23.56 -15.40 -9.47
CA VAL A 292 -22.84 -16.25 -8.50
C VAL A 292 -23.77 -17.39 -8.07
N HIS A 293 -23.33 -18.62 -8.30
CA HIS A 293 -23.95 -19.82 -7.78
C HIS A 293 -23.54 -20.02 -6.32
N ARG A 294 -24.56 -20.15 -5.48
CA ARG A 294 -24.58 -20.53 -4.07
C ARG A 294 -24.09 -21.96 -3.87
N ASP A 295 -23.06 -22.21 -3.04
CA ASP A 295 -23.19 -22.97 -1.79
C ASP A 295 -21.87 -23.13 -1.00
N SER A 296 -22.03 -23.19 0.32
CA SER A 296 -21.16 -23.79 1.35
C SER A 296 -20.09 -22.93 2.06
N SER A 297 -20.60 -22.19 3.05
CA SER A 297 -20.25 -22.25 4.49
C SER A 297 -18.84 -21.90 4.96
N ASP A 298 -18.68 -20.67 5.47
CA ASP A 298 -17.86 -20.33 6.65
C ASP A 298 -18.50 -19.14 7.37
N GLU A 299 -18.41 -19.16 8.70
CA GLU A 299 -19.16 -18.32 9.66
C GLU A 299 -18.89 -16.82 9.48
N GLU A 300 -19.98 -16.07 9.35
CA GLU A 300 -20.02 -14.62 9.08
C GLU A 300 -19.57 -13.79 10.29
N PHE A 301 -18.58 -12.93 10.07
CA PHE A 301 -18.41 -11.69 10.82
C PHE A 301 -18.95 -10.58 9.91
N GLU A 302 -20.21 -10.21 10.09
CA GLU A 302 -20.87 -9.15 9.33
C GLU A 302 -20.31 -7.79 9.80
N GLU A 303 -19.39 -7.21 9.03
CA GLU A 303 -19.32 -5.74 8.94
C GLU A 303 -20.45 -5.34 7.99
N GLU A 304 -21.60 -4.99 8.56
CA GLU A 304 -22.62 -4.22 7.84
C GLU A 304 -21.98 -2.88 7.44
N GLU A 305 -21.44 -2.82 6.23
CA GLU A 305 -21.51 -1.59 5.45
C GLU A 305 -22.98 -1.42 5.08
N GLU A 306 -23.75 -0.84 6.02
CA GLU A 306 -24.93 -0.08 5.65
C GLU A 306 -24.44 1.04 4.72
N ASP A 307 -24.46 0.74 3.42
CA ASP A 307 -24.70 1.71 2.37
C ASP A 307 -26.04 2.38 2.69
N ASP A 308 -26.02 3.36 3.58
CA ASP A 308 -27.09 4.34 3.71
C ASP A 308 -27.05 5.26 2.47
N GLU A 309 -27.41 4.68 1.33
CA GLU A 309 -28.26 5.36 0.36
C GLU A 309 -29.58 5.64 1.08
N ASP A 310 -29.65 6.76 1.80
CA ASP A 310 -30.85 7.61 1.98
C ASP A 310 -30.61 8.69 3.05
N SER A 311 -29.90 9.74 2.66
CA SER A 311 -30.47 11.07 2.86
C SER A 311 -30.32 11.83 1.56
N GLU A 312 -31.26 11.53 0.66
CA GLU A 312 -31.68 12.44 -0.39
C GLU A 312 -32.04 13.79 0.24
N ASP A 313 -31.05 14.63 0.48
CA ASP A 313 -31.23 16.07 0.33
C ASP A 313 -31.29 16.29 -1.19
N GLU A 314 -32.42 15.92 -1.80
CA GLU A 314 -32.87 16.43 -3.11
C GLU A 314 -33.14 17.93 -2.98
N GLY A 315 -32.12 18.68 -2.58
CA GLY A 315 -32.02 20.10 -2.85
C GLY A 315 -31.69 20.23 -4.32
N ASP A 316 -32.73 20.37 -5.14
CA ASP A 316 -32.65 20.89 -6.50
C ASP A 316 -31.52 21.93 -6.56
N GLY A 317 -30.51 21.71 -7.41
CA GLY A 317 -29.35 22.60 -7.56
C GLY A 317 -29.71 24.04 -7.96
N SER A 318 -30.99 24.39 -8.00
CA SER A 318 -31.56 25.72 -8.18
C SER A 318 -31.37 26.68 -7.01
N GLU A 319 -30.91 26.24 -5.82
CA GLU A 319 -30.68 27.12 -4.66
C GLU A 319 -29.25 27.72 -4.54
N LEU A 320 -28.27 27.26 -5.33
CA LEU A 320 -26.93 27.88 -5.29
C LEU A 320 -26.94 29.22 -6.03
N ALA A 321 -26.59 30.31 -5.33
CA ALA A 321 -26.48 31.61 -5.97
C ALA A 321 -25.26 31.64 -6.92
N SER A 322 -25.44 32.20 -8.12
CA SER A 322 -24.36 32.37 -9.08
C SER A 322 -23.41 33.50 -8.64
N PHE A 323 -22.29 33.14 -8.00
CA PHE A 323 -21.26 34.10 -7.56
C PHE A 323 -20.19 34.37 -8.63
N ASP A 324 -20.58 34.37 -9.91
CA ASP A 324 -19.67 34.37 -11.06
C ASP A 324 -18.97 35.72 -11.27
N ASN A 325 -19.61 36.82 -10.86
CA ASN A 325 -19.16 38.19 -11.15
C ASN A 325 -18.22 38.80 -10.09
N THR A 326 -17.89 38.08 -9.01
CA THR A 326 -17.10 38.64 -7.90
C THR A 326 -15.64 38.19 -8.00
N ALA A 327 -14.68 39.10 -8.16
CA ALA A 327 -13.24 38.78 -8.11
C ALA A 327 -12.71 38.56 -6.66
N GLU A 328 -13.61 38.29 -5.72
CA GLU A 328 -13.31 38.18 -4.29
C GLU A 328 -12.63 36.84 -3.95
N GLU A 329 -11.86 36.85 -2.86
CA GLU A 329 -11.29 35.65 -2.24
C GLU A 329 -12.40 34.64 -1.88
N VAL A 330 -12.21 33.38 -2.26
CA VAL A 330 -13.11 32.28 -1.91
C VAL A 330 -12.49 31.46 -0.79
N LYS A 331 -13.29 31.09 0.21
CA LYS A 331 -12.83 30.30 1.35
C LYS A 331 -13.84 29.22 1.74
N LEU A 332 -13.34 28.17 2.36
CA LEU A 332 -14.13 27.16 3.05
C LEU A 332 -13.98 27.39 4.56
N VAL A 333 -15.08 27.56 5.26
CA VAL A 333 -15.12 27.62 6.72
C VAL A 333 -15.62 26.27 7.25
N LEU A 334 -14.92 25.74 8.25
CA LEU A 334 -15.22 24.49 8.92
C LEU A 334 -15.62 24.82 10.36
N VAL A 335 -16.92 24.82 10.63
CA VAL A 335 -17.49 25.13 11.94
C VAL A 335 -17.59 23.83 12.74
N VAL A 336 -16.79 23.71 13.79
CA VAL A 336 -16.64 22.49 14.60
C VAL A 336 -17.38 22.64 15.92
N ARG A 337 -18.16 21.63 16.29
CA ARG A 337 -18.77 21.55 17.62
C ARG A 337 -17.76 21.13 18.68
N THR A 338 -17.52 22.02 19.63
CA THR A 338 -16.57 21.82 20.73
C THR A 338 -17.21 21.22 21.98
N ASP A 339 -18.54 21.27 22.09
CA ASP A 339 -19.33 20.66 23.17
C ASP A 339 -19.25 19.12 23.17
N LEU A 340 -18.99 18.52 22.01
CA LEU A 340 -18.88 17.08 21.85
C LEU A 340 -17.59 16.47 22.42
N GLY A 341 -16.63 17.28 22.86
CA GLY A 341 -15.38 16.79 23.44
C GLY A 341 -14.50 15.96 22.50
N MET A 342 -14.62 16.18 21.18
CA MET A 342 -13.85 15.44 20.17
C MET A 342 -12.34 15.57 20.39
N THR A 343 -11.61 14.45 20.22
CA THR A 343 -10.15 14.48 20.19
C THR A 343 -9.64 15.17 18.92
N LYS A 344 -8.42 15.72 18.97
CA LYS A 344 -7.81 16.43 17.83
C LYS A 344 -7.80 15.62 16.52
N GLY A 345 -7.56 14.31 16.62
CA GLY A 345 -7.58 13.42 15.46
C GLY A 345 -8.98 13.28 14.85
N LYS A 346 -10.01 13.13 15.69
CA LYS A 346 -11.40 13.03 15.25
C LYS A 346 -11.89 14.34 14.62
N ILE A 347 -11.53 15.49 15.20
CA ILE A 347 -11.82 16.81 14.62
C ILE A 347 -11.23 16.91 13.20
N ALA A 348 -9.97 16.51 13.00
CA ALA A 348 -9.31 16.57 11.70
C ALA A 348 -9.99 15.67 10.66
N ALA A 349 -10.41 14.46 11.07
CA ALA A 349 -11.16 13.56 10.20
C ALA A 349 -12.52 14.16 9.78
N GLN A 350 -13.30 14.66 10.74
CA GLN A 350 -14.61 15.25 10.46
C GLN A 350 -14.52 16.52 9.60
N CYS A 351 -13.50 17.35 9.83
CA CYS A 351 -13.18 18.50 8.96
C CYS A 351 -12.85 18.07 7.51
N SER A 352 -12.18 16.93 7.35
CA SER A 352 -11.86 16.36 6.04
C SER A 352 -13.12 15.86 5.33
N HIS A 353 -14.03 15.19 6.06
CA HIS A 353 -15.34 14.79 5.54
C HIS A 353 -16.16 16.00 5.08
N ALA A 354 -16.24 17.06 5.89
CA ALA A 354 -16.98 18.29 5.54
C ALA A 354 -16.43 18.95 4.27
N THR A 355 -15.10 19.01 4.15
CA THR A 355 -14.43 19.54 2.95
C THR A 355 -14.80 18.72 1.71
N LEU A 356 -14.72 17.39 1.81
CA LEU A 356 -15.02 16.50 0.69
C LEU A 356 -16.50 16.55 0.29
N ALA A 357 -17.40 16.67 1.26
CA ALA A 357 -18.83 16.80 1.01
C ALA A 357 -19.16 18.08 0.23
N CYS A 358 -18.63 19.24 0.64
CA CYS A 358 -18.78 20.49 -0.11
C CYS A 358 -18.21 20.38 -1.54
N TYR A 359 -17.02 19.78 -1.67
CA TYR A 359 -16.35 19.63 -2.97
C TYR A 359 -17.14 18.72 -3.93
N LYS A 360 -17.57 17.54 -3.46
CA LYS A 360 -18.38 16.60 -4.26
C LYS A 360 -19.70 17.24 -4.67
N TYR A 361 -20.36 17.95 -3.75
CA TYR A 361 -21.62 18.63 -4.05
C TYR A 361 -21.47 19.67 -5.16
N LEU A 362 -20.48 20.57 -5.05
CA LEU A 362 -20.22 21.58 -6.07
C LEU A 362 -19.80 20.99 -7.42
N THR A 363 -19.03 19.89 -7.39
CA THR A 363 -18.60 19.20 -8.61
C THR A 363 -19.79 18.54 -9.32
N ALA A 364 -20.72 17.94 -8.58
CA ALA A 364 -21.89 17.27 -9.13
C ALA A 364 -22.93 18.27 -9.68
N HIS A 365 -23.21 19.35 -8.95
CA HIS A 365 -24.29 20.28 -9.28
C HIS A 365 -23.81 21.47 -10.14
N THR A 366 -22.54 21.86 -10.01
CA THR A 366 -21.97 23.02 -10.69
C THR A 366 -20.55 22.75 -11.24
N PRO A 367 -20.36 21.77 -12.14
CA PRO A 367 -19.03 21.31 -12.58
C PRO A 367 -18.16 22.38 -13.25
N ASN A 368 -18.76 23.45 -13.77
CA ASN A 368 -18.06 24.59 -14.36
C ASN A 368 -18.10 25.87 -13.50
N SER A 369 -18.41 25.74 -12.21
CA SER A 369 -18.50 26.87 -11.28
C SER A 369 -17.19 27.67 -11.23
N PRO A 370 -17.20 28.96 -11.62
CA PRO A 370 -16.08 29.87 -11.40
C PRO A 370 -15.68 29.93 -9.92
N LEU A 371 -16.63 29.77 -9.01
CA LEU A 371 -16.39 29.79 -7.56
C LEU A 371 -15.49 28.63 -7.12
N LEU A 372 -15.75 27.40 -7.59
CA LEU A 372 -14.93 26.24 -7.27
C LEU A 372 -13.51 26.39 -7.85
N ARG A 373 -13.40 26.76 -9.14
CA ARG A 373 -12.11 26.99 -9.79
C ARG A 373 -11.29 28.11 -9.12
N ARG A 374 -11.94 29.19 -8.70
CA ARG A 374 -11.28 30.27 -7.95
C ARG A 374 -10.72 29.73 -6.64
N TRP A 375 -11.51 29.01 -5.86
CA TRP A 375 -11.06 28.41 -4.60
C TRP A 375 -9.84 27.50 -4.81
N GLU A 376 -9.86 26.65 -5.84
CA GLU A 376 -8.74 25.79 -6.21
C GLU A 376 -7.48 26.60 -6.58
N SER A 377 -7.64 27.63 -7.41
CA SER A 377 -6.53 28.49 -7.86
C SER A 377 -5.96 29.39 -6.74
N GLN A 378 -6.76 29.72 -5.73
CA GLN A 378 -6.38 30.57 -4.59
C GLN A 378 -5.81 29.77 -3.41
N GLY A 379 -5.40 28.52 -3.63
CA GLY A 379 -4.76 27.69 -2.60
C GLY A 379 -5.74 27.01 -1.64
N GLN A 380 -7.03 26.95 -1.99
CA GLN A 380 -8.07 26.20 -1.28
C GLN A 380 -8.14 26.55 0.21
N ALA A 381 -8.24 27.84 0.54
CA ALA A 381 -8.24 28.33 1.91
C ALA A 381 -9.32 27.63 2.76
N LYS A 382 -8.90 27.13 3.93
CA LYS A 382 -9.75 26.45 4.92
C LYS A 382 -9.55 27.10 6.28
N ILE A 383 -10.63 27.51 6.94
CA ILE A 383 -10.58 28.17 8.25
C ILE A 383 -11.43 27.36 9.22
N ALA A 384 -10.82 26.86 10.30
CA ALA A 384 -11.53 26.14 11.35
C ALA A 384 -12.05 27.11 12.43
N LEU A 385 -13.36 27.08 12.66
CA LEU A 385 -14.06 27.85 13.67
C LEU A 385 -14.74 26.93 14.68
N GLN A 386 -15.11 27.45 15.84
CA GLN A 386 -15.80 26.71 16.88
C GLN A 386 -17.19 27.25 17.18
N VAL A 387 -18.11 26.32 17.45
CA VAL A 387 -19.43 26.55 18.04
C VAL A 387 -19.61 25.67 19.28
N LYS A 388 -20.56 26.02 20.13
CA LYS A 388 -20.78 25.36 21.42
C LYS A 388 -22.09 24.59 21.52
N SER A 389 -22.93 24.61 20.48
CA SER A 389 -24.17 23.85 20.47
C SER A 389 -24.56 23.40 19.06
N GLU A 390 -25.46 22.41 19.01
CA GLU A 390 -26.03 21.93 17.76
C GLU A 390 -26.94 22.97 17.13
N GLU A 391 -27.78 23.62 17.93
CA GLU A 391 -28.74 24.63 17.50
C GLU A 391 -28.03 25.83 16.85
N GLU A 392 -26.88 26.24 17.40
CA GLU A 392 -26.04 27.28 16.81
C GLU A 392 -25.53 26.87 15.41
N MET A 393 -25.08 25.62 15.25
CA MET A 393 -24.67 25.08 13.96
C MET A 393 -25.84 25.01 12.95
N GLU A 394 -27.03 24.60 13.39
CA GLU A 394 -28.21 24.53 12.55
C GLU A 394 -28.65 25.91 12.05
N MET A 395 -28.61 26.93 12.93
CA MET A 395 -28.90 28.31 12.55
C MET A 395 -27.92 28.81 11.49
N LEU A 396 -26.62 28.52 11.65
CA LEU A 396 -25.59 28.88 10.66
C LEU A 396 -25.80 28.15 9.33
N TYR A 397 -26.20 26.87 9.38
CA TYR A 397 -26.52 26.10 8.18
C TYR A 397 -27.69 26.73 7.42
N ALA A 398 -28.81 26.99 8.11
CA ALA A 398 -29.99 27.62 7.50
C ALA A 398 -29.65 29.01 6.93
N GLN A 399 -28.85 29.81 7.65
CA GLN A 399 -28.40 31.11 7.16
C GLN A 399 -27.54 30.97 5.90
N ALA A 400 -26.60 30.03 5.87
CA ALA A 400 -25.74 29.80 4.70
C ALA A 400 -26.56 29.37 3.47
N ILE A 401 -27.50 28.44 3.64
CA ILE A 401 -28.40 27.98 2.57
C ILE A 401 -29.27 29.14 2.07
N SER A 402 -29.85 29.96 2.95
CA SER A 402 -30.66 31.13 2.54
C SER A 402 -29.89 32.20 1.76
N LEU A 403 -28.55 32.22 1.89
CA LEU A 403 -27.65 33.08 1.11
C LEU A 403 -27.15 32.41 -0.18
N GLY A 404 -27.60 31.20 -0.48
CA GLY A 404 -27.21 30.41 -1.64
C GLY A 404 -25.76 29.90 -1.58
N LEU A 405 -25.19 29.76 -0.38
CA LEU A 405 -23.85 29.21 -0.18
C LEU A 405 -23.86 27.68 -0.20
N CYS A 406 -22.75 27.07 -0.60
CA CYS A 406 -22.57 25.63 -0.46
C CYS A 406 -22.30 25.30 1.02
N ALA A 407 -23.31 24.74 1.69
CA ALA A 407 -23.23 24.32 3.08
C ALA A 407 -23.48 22.82 3.23
N ARG A 408 -22.65 22.10 4.00
CA ARG A 408 -22.80 20.66 4.26
C ARG A 408 -22.50 20.32 5.72
N VAL A 409 -23.43 19.63 6.37
CA VAL A 409 -23.29 19.15 7.74
C VAL A 409 -22.83 17.70 7.73
N ILE A 410 -21.85 17.38 8.56
CA ILE A 410 -21.36 16.01 8.74
C ILE A 410 -21.91 15.42 10.03
N THR A 411 -22.48 14.23 9.92
CA THR A 411 -22.95 13.40 11.02
C THR A 411 -21.94 12.30 11.32
N ASP A 412 -21.73 12.00 12.60
CA ASP A 412 -20.88 10.88 13.00
C ASP A 412 -21.68 9.58 12.96
N ALA A 413 -21.22 8.59 12.19
CA ALA A 413 -21.87 7.28 12.01
C ALA A 413 -21.74 6.36 13.26
N GLY A 414 -21.45 6.91 14.44
CA GLY A 414 -21.47 6.16 15.70
C GLY A 414 -20.34 5.13 15.90
N ARG A 415 -19.37 5.02 14.98
CA ARG A 415 -18.22 4.09 15.12
C ARG A 415 -17.17 4.54 16.15
N THR A 416 -17.43 5.63 16.91
CA THR A 416 -16.49 6.24 17.86
C THR A 416 -17.20 6.90 19.07
N GLN A 417 -16.45 7.63 19.91
CA GLN A 417 -16.81 8.15 21.26
C GLN A 417 -18.04 9.10 21.38
N ILE A 418 -18.80 9.36 20.30
CA ILE A 418 -19.95 10.28 20.30
C ILE A 418 -21.22 9.49 19.93
N ALA A 419 -22.38 9.93 20.44
CA ALA A 419 -23.66 9.33 20.08
C ALA A 419 -23.86 9.33 18.55
N SER A 420 -24.26 8.18 18.01
CA SER A 420 -24.55 8.02 16.58
C SER A 420 -25.55 9.08 16.10
N GLY A 421 -25.32 9.63 14.91
CA GLY A 421 -26.17 10.66 14.31
C GLY A 421 -25.89 12.10 14.78
N SER A 422 -24.96 12.30 15.72
CA SER A 422 -24.59 13.65 16.17
C SER A 422 -23.97 14.46 15.02
N ARG A 423 -24.49 15.67 14.77
CA ARG A 423 -23.90 16.63 13.83
C ARG A 423 -22.59 17.15 14.40
N THR A 424 -21.47 17.01 13.70
CA THR A 424 -20.13 17.30 14.23
C THR A 424 -19.50 18.54 13.63
N VAL A 425 -19.54 18.68 12.30
CA VAL A 425 -18.87 19.76 11.56
C VAL A 425 -19.77 20.26 10.44
N LEU A 426 -19.87 21.58 10.31
CA LEU A 426 -20.52 22.27 9.20
C LEU A 426 -19.45 22.88 8.29
N GLY A 427 -19.41 22.48 7.02
CA GLY A 427 -18.62 23.12 5.97
C GLY A 427 -19.44 24.19 5.25
N VAL A 428 -18.90 25.40 5.09
CA VAL A 428 -19.52 26.50 4.32
C VAL A 428 -18.51 27.06 3.32
N LEU A 429 -18.78 26.91 2.03
CA LEU A 429 -17.89 27.34 0.95
C LEU A 429 -18.54 28.49 0.16
N GLY A 430 -17.81 29.60 0.02
CA GLY A 430 -18.21 30.70 -0.84
C GLY A 430 -17.32 31.93 -0.79
N PRO A 431 -17.78 33.05 -1.37
CA PRO A 431 -17.04 34.32 -1.34
C PRO A 431 -16.87 34.81 0.11
N LYS A 432 -15.70 35.37 0.40
CA LYS A 432 -15.30 35.78 1.74
C LYS A 432 -16.35 36.64 2.46
N SER A 433 -16.84 37.70 1.81
CA SER A 433 -17.84 38.62 2.36
C SER A 433 -19.13 37.94 2.80
N VAL A 434 -19.66 37.04 1.97
CA VAL A 434 -20.91 36.33 2.23
C VAL A 434 -20.71 35.30 3.34
N VAL A 435 -19.59 34.56 3.30
CA VAL A 435 -19.24 33.59 4.34
C VAL A 435 -18.98 34.28 5.68
N ASP A 436 -18.35 35.46 5.69
CA ASP A 436 -18.14 36.27 6.90
C ASP A 436 -19.46 36.84 7.46
N GLY A 437 -20.45 37.10 6.61
CA GLY A 437 -21.81 37.46 7.04
C GLY A 437 -22.49 36.36 7.87
N VAL A 438 -22.12 35.10 7.66
CA VAL A 438 -22.61 33.95 8.44
C VAL A 438 -21.69 33.66 9.63
N THR A 439 -20.39 33.58 9.40
CA THR A 439 -19.44 32.97 10.35
C THR A 439 -18.45 33.93 11.01
N GLY A 440 -18.45 35.21 10.63
CA GLY A 440 -17.43 36.18 11.05
C GLY A 440 -17.41 36.52 12.55
N HIS A 441 -18.49 36.20 13.27
CA HIS A 441 -18.59 36.39 14.73
C HIS A 441 -18.04 35.21 15.54
N LEU A 442 -17.76 34.08 14.89
CA LEU A 442 -17.28 32.86 15.55
C LEU A 442 -15.78 32.96 15.87
N LYS A 443 -15.36 32.20 16.87
CA LYS A 443 -13.94 32.11 17.26
C LYS A 443 -13.23 31.05 16.45
N LEU A 444 -11.93 31.22 16.24
CA LEU A 444 -11.05 30.16 15.74
C LEU A 444 -11.08 28.95 16.70
N LEU A 445 -11.02 27.75 16.14
CA LEU A 445 -11.06 26.47 16.86
C LEU A 445 -9.88 26.26 17.81
#